data_AF-A0A2V8H253-F1
#
_entry.id   AF-A0A2V8H253-F1
#
_cell.length_a   1.000
_cell.length_b   1.000
_cell.length_c   1.000
_cell.angle_alpha   90.00
_cell.angle_beta   90.00
_cell.angle_gamma   90.00
#
_symmetry.space_group_name_H-M   'P 1'
#
loop_
_entity.id
_entity.type
_entity.pdbx_description
1 polymer ?
#
loop_
_entity_poly.entity_id
_entity_poly.type
_entity_poly.pdbx_seq_one_letter_code
_entity_poly.pdbx_strand_id
1 'polypeptide(L)'
;MLVTACGSITNSPTVPSTLIAPAPAPQPAPAPPPVPPPAPAPATAPTIANLSAYFSGKPCTRAADHLTGSALVVAFDFTDPNGDVAGGKVMLNRTYNTGRSEWHASPVPGEGILSGSPTDGHIEVDVECPLYDNNQTSVEALTLIDAAGHTSNSLSKTMQRPAGAP
;
A
#
# COMPACT_ATOMS: atom_id res chain seq x y z
N MET A 1 124.58 -23.27 -4.66
CA MET A 1 124.20 -22.12 -5.51
C MET A 1 122.93 -22.50 -6.27
N LEU A 2 121.75 -22.08 -5.79
CA LEU A 2 120.49 -21.92 -6.54
C LEU A 2 119.35 -21.49 -5.58
N VAL A 3 118.81 -20.28 -5.81
CA VAL A 3 117.41 -19.75 -5.68
C VAL A 3 116.51 -20.33 -4.57
N THR A 4 116.11 -19.61 -3.52
CA THR A 4 115.16 -18.47 -3.41
C THR A 4 113.84 -18.64 -4.18
N ALA A 5 112.76 -18.90 -3.45
CA ALA A 5 111.39 -18.62 -3.89
C ALA A 5 110.56 -18.16 -2.68
N CYS A 6 110.00 -16.95 -2.80
CA CYS A 6 109.12 -16.29 -1.86
C CYS A 6 107.67 -16.58 -2.30
N GLY A 7 106.82 -17.08 -1.40
CA GLY A 7 105.41 -17.37 -1.68
C GLY A 7 104.51 -16.77 -0.60
N SER A 8 103.97 -15.60 -0.87
CA SER A 8 103.03 -14.89 -0.01
C SER A 8 101.63 -15.50 -0.09
N ILE A 9 101.17 -16.12 1.00
CA ILE A 9 99.79 -16.56 1.20
C ILE A 9 98.95 -15.37 1.69
N THR A 10 98.11 -14.83 0.81
CA THR A 10 97.16 -13.77 1.15
C THR A 10 95.82 -14.43 1.50
N ASN A 11 95.48 -14.45 2.80
CA ASN A 11 94.21 -14.93 3.31
C ASN A 11 93.16 -13.83 3.14
N SER A 12 92.22 -14.00 2.20
CA SER A 12 91.03 -13.14 2.09
C SER A 12 89.92 -13.68 3.01
N PRO A 13 89.42 -12.91 3.99
CA PRO A 13 88.29 -13.33 4.81
C PRO A 13 87.00 -13.27 3.99
N THR A 14 86.35 -14.42 3.82
CA THR A 14 85.00 -14.51 3.25
C THR A 14 84.00 -14.04 4.30
N VAL A 15 83.40 -12.86 4.09
CA VAL A 15 82.30 -12.35 4.92
C VAL A 15 81.00 -13.07 4.51
N PRO A 16 80.25 -13.67 5.45
CA PRO A 16 78.97 -14.29 5.14
C PRO A 16 77.90 -13.21 4.88
N SER A 17 77.45 -13.08 3.62
CA SER A 17 76.27 -12.29 3.28
C SER A 17 75.02 -12.93 3.88
N THR A 18 74.52 -12.34 4.96
CA THR A 18 73.23 -12.69 5.56
C THR A 18 72.12 -12.09 4.71
N LEU A 19 71.43 -12.93 3.94
CA LEU A 19 70.29 -12.55 3.10
C LEU A 19 69.09 -12.29 4.02
N ILE A 20 68.81 -11.03 4.34
CA ILE A 20 67.65 -10.65 5.15
C ILE A 20 66.40 -10.84 4.30
N ALA A 21 65.52 -11.76 4.70
CA ALA A 21 64.24 -12.00 4.03
C ALA A 21 63.36 -10.74 4.10
N PRO A 22 62.68 -10.33 3.01
CA PRO A 22 61.81 -9.16 3.02
C PRO A 22 60.69 -9.31 4.04
N ALA A 23 60.42 -8.24 4.80
CA ALA A 23 59.32 -8.21 5.75
C ALA A 23 57.97 -8.45 5.02
N PRO A 24 57.06 -9.27 5.56
CA PRO A 24 55.75 -9.50 4.96
C PRO A 24 54.98 -8.19 4.78
N ALA A 25 54.35 -8.01 3.61
CA ALA A 25 53.53 -6.84 3.34
C ALA A 25 52.34 -6.77 4.33
N PRO A 26 51.95 -5.57 4.81
CA PRO A 26 50.80 -5.41 5.70
C PRO A 26 49.53 -5.97 5.06
N GLN A 27 48.81 -6.80 5.79
CA GLN A 27 47.53 -7.34 5.35
C GLN A 27 46.51 -6.18 5.23
N PRO A 28 45.76 -6.09 4.11
CA PRO A 28 44.74 -5.05 3.94
C PRO A 28 43.71 -5.09 5.08
N ALA A 29 43.33 -3.90 5.57
CA ALA A 29 42.30 -3.77 6.60
C ALA A 29 40.97 -4.35 6.09
N PRO A 30 40.19 -5.04 6.95
CA PRO A 30 38.87 -5.55 6.58
C PRO A 30 37.96 -4.44 6.05
N ALA A 31 37.23 -4.72 4.96
CA ALA A 31 36.26 -3.78 4.41
C ALA A 31 35.16 -3.46 5.44
N PRO A 32 34.64 -2.22 5.49
CA PRO A 32 33.51 -1.88 6.36
C PRO A 32 32.29 -2.75 6.05
N PRO A 33 31.48 -3.10 7.07
CA PRO A 33 30.25 -3.83 6.84
C PRO A 33 29.27 -3.01 5.97
N PRO A 34 28.41 -3.67 5.17
CA PRO A 34 27.39 -2.99 4.38
C PRO A 34 26.47 -2.14 5.27
N VAL A 35 26.11 -0.94 4.79
CA VAL A 35 25.11 -0.09 5.43
C VAL A 35 23.74 -0.79 5.36
N PRO A 36 22.95 -0.82 6.45
CA PRO A 36 21.60 -1.38 6.41
C PRO A 36 20.73 -0.66 5.37
N PRO A 37 19.78 -1.37 4.72
CA PRO A 37 18.84 -0.72 3.81
C PRO A 37 17.98 0.32 4.56
N PRO A 38 17.49 1.36 3.86
CA PRO A 38 16.56 2.32 4.43
C PRO A 38 15.32 1.63 5.01
N ALA A 39 14.79 2.17 6.11
CA ALA A 39 13.52 1.71 6.66
C ALA A 39 12.37 1.95 5.65
N PRO A 40 11.35 1.07 5.59
CA PRO A 40 10.17 1.29 4.76
C PRO A 40 9.48 2.62 5.09
N ALA A 41 8.94 3.29 4.08
CA ALA A 41 8.11 4.48 4.28
C ALA A 41 6.83 4.12 5.08
N PRO A 42 6.28 5.05 5.88
CA PRO A 42 5.00 4.83 6.56
C PRO A 42 3.89 4.54 5.55
N ALA A 43 3.07 3.52 5.82
CA ALA A 43 1.88 3.24 5.02
C ALA A 43 0.91 4.43 5.10
N THR A 44 0.39 4.84 3.95
CA THR A 44 -0.51 6.00 3.84
C THR A 44 -1.92 5.52 3.54
N ALA A 45 -2.91 6.02 4.27
CA ALA A 45 -4.31 5.68 4.03
C ALA A 45 -4.78 6.22 2.66
N PRO A 46 -5.76 5.55 2.02
CA PRO A 46 -6.37 6.06 0.80
C PRO A 46 -7.10 7.38 1.06
N THR A 47 -7.29 8.18 0.02
CA THR A 47 -8.13 9.38 0.05
C THR A 47 -9.25 9.26 -0.98
N ILE A 48 -10.44 9.75 -0.66
CA ILE A 48 -11.61 9.71 -1.54
C ILE A 48 -12.15 11.10 -1.83
N ALA A 49 -12.71 11.28 -3.04
CA ALA A 49 -13.28 12.54 -3.51
C ALA A 49 -14.50 12.33 -4.44
N ASN A 50 -15.14 13.43 -4.83
CA ASN A 50 -16.17 13.46 -5.89
C ASN A 50 -17.36 12.51 -5.68
N LEU A 51 -17.82 12.36 -4.44
CA LEU A 51 -18.95 11.50 -4.11
C LEU A 51 -20.21 11.86 -4.90
N SER A 52 -20.73 10.89 -5.63
CA SER A 52 -22.00 10.90 -6.30
C SER A 52 -22.88 9.76 -5.79
N ALA A 53 -24.19 9.98 -5.80
CA ALA A 53 -25.17 8.98 -5.44
C ALA A 53 -26.46 9.28 -6.21
N TYR A 54 -27.09 8.24 -6.76
CA TYR A 54 -28.32 8.34 -7.55
C TYR A 54 -29.04 6.99 -7.61
N PHE A 55 -30.34 7.02 -7.87
CA PHE A 55 -31.11 5.79 -8.11
C PHE A 55 -31.00 5.39 -9.58
N SER A 56 -30.51 4.19 -9.87
CA SER A 56 -30.31 3.73 -11.26
C SER A 56 -31.58 3.23 -11.94
N GLY A 57 -32.69 3.11 -11.19
CA GLY A 57 -33.93 2.51 -11.67
C GLY A 57 -33.85 0.99 -11.90
N LYS A 58 -32.66 0.38 -11.76
CA LYS A 58 -32.51 -1.08 -11.72
C LYS A 58 -33.28 -1.60 -10.49
N PRO A 59 -34.07 -2.68 -10.63
CA PRO A 59 -34.70 -3.29 -9.47
C PRO A 59 -33.63 -3.91 -8.59
N CYS A 60 -33.86 -3.90 -7.30
CA CYS A 60 -33.01 -4.57 -6.35
C CYS A 60 -33.87 -5.16 -5.23
N THR A 61 -33.43 -6.26 -4.63
CA THR A 61 -34.19 -6.96 -3.59
C THR A 61 -33.39 -7.03 -2.31
N ARG A 62 -33.97 -6.57 -1.21
CA ARG A 62 -33.35 -6.67 0.12
C ARG A 62 -33.33 -8.13 0.58
N ALA A 63 -32.17 -8.58 1.03
CA ALA A 63 -32.00 -9.96 1.51
C ALA A 63 -32.81 -10.25 2.79
N ALA A 64 -33.06 -9.24 3.62
CA ALA A 64 -33.70 -9.40 4.93
C ALA A 64 -35.22 -9.67 4.86
N ASP A 65 -35.92 -9.05 3.92
CA ASP A 65 -37.39 -9.03 3.87
C ASP A 65 -37.96 -9.28 2.46
N HIS A 66 -37.10 -9.51 1.46
CA HIS A 66 -37.46 -9.71 0.06
C HIS A 66 -38.25 -8.56 -0.57
N LEU A 67 -38.19 -7.35 0.01
CA LEU A 67 -38.78 -6.16 -0.59
C LEU A 67 -37.95 -5.74 -1.80
N THR A 68 -38.65 -5.49 -2.90
CA THR A 68 -38.05 -4.96 -4.13
C THR A 68 -38.17 -3.45 -4.16
N GLY A 69 -37.07 -2.78 -4.46
CA GLY A 69 -37.00 -1.32 -4.63
C GLY A 69 -36.15 -0.94 -5.85
N SER A 70 -35.75 0.32 -5.91
CA SER A 70 -34.77 0.80 -6.89
C SER A 70 -33.38 0.81 -6.26
N ALA A 71 -32.39 0.28 -6.98
CA ALA A 71 -31.00 0.30 -6.56
C ALA A 71 -30.50 1.75 -6.42
N LEU A 72 -29.89 2.05 -5.27
CA LEU A 72 -29.03 3.20 -5.09
C LEU A 72 -27.63 2.83 -5.58
N VAL A 73 -27.09 3.69 -6.44
CA VAL A 73 -25.71 3.64 -6.89
C VAL A 73 -24.94 4.73 -6.18
N VAL A 74 -23.79 4.38 -5.62
CA VAL A 74 -22.86 5.32 -4.99
C VAL A 74 -21.52 5.21 -5.69
N ALA A 75 -20.99 6.33 -6.16
CA ALA A 75 -19.75 6.34 -6.94
C ALA A 75 -18.82 7.47 -6.51
N PHE A 76 -17.52 7.22 -6.46
CA PHE A 76 -16.52 8.18 -5.98
C PHE A 76 -15.14 7.89 -6.58
N ASP A 77 -14.28 8.90 -6.57
CA ASP A 77 -12.89 8.76 -6.99
C ASP A 77 -12.01 8.47 -5.77
N PHE A 78 -10.93 7.72 -5.97
CA PHE A 78 -9.97 7.41 -4.92
C PHE A 78 -8.54 7.64 -5.39
N THR A 79 -7.66 7.93 -4.44
CA THR A 79 -6.21 7.85 -4.59
C THR A 79 -5.66 7.04 -3.44
N ASP A 80 -4.80 6.07 -3.73
CA ASP A 80 -4.15 5.21 -2.75
C ASP A 80 -2.66 5.05 -3.10
N PRO A 81 -1.76 5.67 -2.33
CA PRO A 81 -0.32 5.56 -2.58
C PRO A 81 0.22 4.13 -2.54
N ASN A 82 -0.43 3.21 -1.84
CA ASN A 82 0.03 1.82 -1.71
C ASN A 82 -0.49 0.94 -2.86
N GLY A 83 -1.57 1.37 -3.53
CA GLY A 83 -2.19 0.64 -4.63
C GLY A 83 -2.87 -0.67 -4.21
N ASP A 84 -3.33 -0.75 -2.96
CA ASP A 84 -3.88 -1.95 -2.32
C ASP A 84 -5.36 -1.81 -1.93
N VAL A 85 -6.10 -0.95 -2.63
CA VAL A 85 -7.57 -0.86 -2.56
C VAL A 85 -8.26 -2.20 -2.87
N ALA A 86 -7.69 -3.01 -3.77
CA ALA A 86 -8.20 -4.34 -4.07
C ALA A 86 -7.92 -5.31 -2.91
N GLY A 87 -8.97 -5.93 -2.38
CA GLY A 87 -8.98 -6.67 -1.11
C GLY A 87 -9.58 -5.86 0.06
N GLY A 88 -9.82 -4.57 -0.16
CA GLY A 88 -10.48 -3.67 0.79
C GLY A 88 -12.01 -3.75 0.76
N LYS A 89 -12.65 -2.72 1.32
CA LYS A 89 -14.10 -2.56 1.33
C LYS A 89 -14.54 -1.10 1.40
N VAL A 90 -15.68 -0.80 0.79
CA VAL A 90 -16.43 0.45 0.99
C VAL A 90 -17.37 0.27 2.17
N MET A 91 -17.27 1.15 3.14
CA MET A 91 -18.21 1.24 4.25
C MET A 91 -19.19 2.36 3.97
N LEU A 92 -20.48 2.02 3.93
CA LEU A 92 -21.55 3.00 3.82
C LEU A 92 -22.41 2.99 5.07
N ASN A 93 -22.58 4.17 5.67
CA ASN A 93 -23.54 4.42 6.72
C ASN A 93 -24.67 5.31 6.17
N ARG A 94 -25.83 4.71 6.02
CA ARG A 94 -27.05 5.44 5.66
C ARG A 94 -27.78 5.86 6.91
N THR A 95 -28.04 7.15 7.09
CA THR A 95 -28.87 7.66 8.18
C THR A 95 -30.11 8.34 7.63
N TYR A 96 -31.28 7.80 7.96
CA TYR A 96 -32.57 8.35 7.53
C TYR A 96 -32.99 9.54 8.39
N ASN A 97 -33.92 10.38 7.91
CA ASN A 97 -34.39 11.56 8.65
C ASN A 97 -35.07 11.25 9.99
N THR A 98 -35.45 10.00 10.24
CA THR A 98 -35.95 9.53 11.54
C THR A 98 -34.83 9.20 12.53
N GLY A 99 -33.56 9.27 12.13
CA GLY A 99 -32.40 8.91 12.94
C GLY A 99 -32.05 7.42 12.91
N ARG A 100 -32.81 6.59 12.20
CA ARG A 100 -32.42 5.19 11.92
C ARG A 100 -31.17 5.16 11.05
N SER A 101 -30.23 4.28 11.37
CA SER A 101 -29.05 4.03 10.55
C SER A 101 -29.00 2.60 10.02
N GLU A 102 -28.44 2.42 8.84
CA GLU A 102 -28.18 1.15 8.17
C GLU A 102 -26.74 1.14 7.67
N TRP A 103 -26.02 0.06 7.94
CA TRP A 103 -24.62 -0.08 7.57
C TRP A 103 -24.47 -1.12 6.48
N HIS A 104 -23.70 -0.79 5.46
CA HIS A 104 -23.35 -1.68 4.37
C HIS A 104 -21.82 -1.74 4.20
N ALA A 105 -21.31 -2.93 3.90
CA ALA A 105 -19.90 -3.18 3.70
C ALA A 105 -19.71 -3.90 2.37
N SER A 106 -19.32 -3.16 1.34
CA SER A 106 -19.14 -3.67 -0.01
C SER A 106 -17.68 -4.03 -0.27
N PRO A 107 -17.33 -5.31 -0.52
CA PRO A 107 -15.97 -5.69 -0.84
C PRO A 107 -15.52 -5.09 -2.17
N VAL A 108 -14.22 -4.79 -2.28
CA VAL A 108 -13.56 -4.27 -3.49
C VAL A 108 -12.47 -5.25 -3.93
N PRO A 109 -12.50 -5.82 -5.15
CA PRO A 109 -13.64 -5.84 -6.05
C PRO A 109 -14.76 -6.76 -5.53
N GLY A 110 -15.93 -6.63 -6.13
CA GLY A 110 -17.10 -7.44 -5.77
C GLY A 110 -18.34 -6.60 -6.02
N GLU A 111 -18.94 -6.10 -4.94
CA GLU A 111 -20.01 -5.10 -5.03
C GLU A 111 -19.46 -3.71 -5.39
N GLY A 112 -18.24 -3.39 -4.96
CA GLY A 112 -17.51 -2.22 -5.43
C GLY A 112 -16.80 -2.54 -6.74
N ILE A 113 -17.24 -1.93 -7.83
CA ILE A 113 -16.67 -2.05 -9.17
C ILE A 113 -15.52 -1.05 -9.28
N LEU A 114 -14.30 -1.57 -9.36
CA LEU A 114 -13.07 -0.78 -9.48
C LEU A 114 -12.76 -0.49 -10.95
N SER A 115 -12.46 0.76 -11.28
CA SER A 115 -11.94 1.18 -12.59
C SER A 115 -10.78 2.17 -12.44
N GLY A 116 -9.87 2.22 -13.42
CA GLY A 116 -8.67 3.04 -13.36
C GLY A 116 -7.40 2.23 -13.03
N SER A 117 -6.49 2.83 -12.27
CA SER A 117 -5.24 2.23 -11.83
C SER A 117 -5.31 1.78 -10.36
N PRO A 118 -4.38 0.95 -9.87
CA PRO A 118 -4.37 0.56 -8.45
C PRO A 118 -4.25 1.74 -7.48
N THR A 119 -3.55 2.80 -7.88
CA THR A 119 -3.24 3.94 -7.02
C THR A 119 -4.15 5.15 -7.20
N ASP A 120 -4.95 5.17 -8.27
CA ASP A 120 -5.86 6.26 -8.61
C ASP A 120 -6.93 5.73 -9.55
N GLY A 121 -8.20 5.97 -9.23
CA GLY A 121 -9.31 5.47 -10.01
C GLY A 121 -10.66 5.83 -9.45
N HIS A 122 -11.65 5.05 -9.86
CA HIS A 122 -13.06 5.25 -9.57
C HIS A 122 -13.69 3.96 -9.06
N ILE A 123 -14.52 4.06 -8.02
CA ILE A 123 -15.30 2.97 -7.47
C ILE A 123 -16.79 3.29 -7.59
N GLU A 124 -17.55 2.34 -8.11
CA GLU A 124 -19.01 2.36 -8.16
C GLU A 124 -19.58 1.17 -7.37
N VAL A 125 -20.50 1.43 -6.43
CA VAL A 125 -21.24 0.43 -5.67
C VAL A 125 -22.68 0.41 -6.18
N ASP A 126 -23.08 -0.71 -6.79
CA ASP A 126 -24.21 -0.76 -7.74
C ASP A 126 -25.40 -1.63 -7.26
N VAL A 127 -25.44 -1.99 -5.97
CA VAL A 127 -26.34 -3.04 -5.43
C VAL A 127 -27.09 -2.68 -4.14
N GLU A 128 -27.14 -1.42 -3.76
CA GLU A 128 -27.78 -1.08 -2.50
C GLU A 128 -29.29 -0.89 -2.62
N CYS A 129 -30.05 -1.60 -1.77
CA CYS A 129 -31.50 -1.48 -1.66
C CYS A 129 -31.90 -0.72 -0.39
N PRO A 130 -31.92 0.62 -0.42
CA PRO A 130 -32.39 1.37 0.73
C PRO A 130 -33.87 1.08 1.00
N LEU A 131 -34.22 0.96 2.28
CA LEU A 131 -35.61 0.91 2.75
C LEU A 131 -35.96 2.27 3.33
N TYR A 132 -36.71 3.06 2.56
CA TYR A 132 -37.13 4.35 3.05
C TYR A 132 -38.38 4.25 3.94
N ASP A 133 -39.30 3.31 3.76
CA ASP A 133 -40.54 3.25 4.53
C ASP A 133 -41.29 4.62 4.49
N ASN A 134 -41.44 5.27 5.64
CA ASN A 134 -41.99 6.61 5.79
C ASN A 134 -40.93 7.73 5.84
N ASN A 135 -39.65 7.39 5.67
CA ASN A 135 -38.56 8.35 5.58
C ASN A 135 -38.62 9.10 4.24
N GLN A 136 -38.22 10.36 4.26
CA GLN A 136 -38.23 11.23 3.08
C GLN A 136 -36.83 11.48 2.53
N THR A 137 -35.82 11.42 3.41
CA THR A 137 -34.43 11.69 3.06
C THR A 137 -33.50 10.74 3.78
N SER A 138 -32.34 10.49 3.20
CA SER A 138 -31.22 9.84 3.88
C SER A 138 -29.94 10.65 3.69
N VAL A 139 -28.98 10.45 4.59
CA VAL A 139 -27.60 10.88 4.45
C VAL A 139 -26.75 9.63 4.25
N GLU A 140 -26.07 9.56 3.12
CA GLU A 140 -25.15 8.49 2.76
C GLU A 140 -23.75 8.93 3.14
N ALA A 141 -23.17 8.37 4.21
CA ALA A 141 -21.81 8.65 4.66
C ALA A 141 -20.87 7.49 4.30
N LEU A 142 -19.82 7.78 3.54
CA LEU A 142 -18.95 6.79 2.94
C LEU A 142 -17.51 6.89 3.46
N THR A 143 -16.87 5.75 3.67
CA THR A 143 -15.42 5.60 3.83
C THR A 143 -14.90 4.41 3.03
N LEU A 144 -13.65 4.48 2.60
CA LEU A 144 -12.93 3.38 1.97
C LEU A 144 -11.92 2.81 2.97
N ILE A 145 -11.84 1.47 3.04
CA ILE A 145 -10.82 0.75 3.80
C ILE A 145 -10.03 -0.09 2.81
N ASP A 146 -8.71 0.11 2.72
CA ASP A 146 -7.84 -0.69 1.85
C ASP A 146 -7.62 -2.13 2.38
N ALA A 147 -6.88 -2.96 1.63
CA ALA A 147 -6.58 -4.33 2.04
C ALA A 147 -5.69 -4.42 3.29
N ALA A 148 -4.86 -3.39 3.53
CA ALA A 148 -4.04 -3.28 4.74
C ALA A 148 -4.82 -2.78 5.97
N GLY A 149 -6.07 -2.34 5.80
CA GLY A 149 -6.96 -1.86 6.85
C GLY A 149 -6.87 -0.37 7.14
N HIS A 150 -6.16 0.42 6.33
CA HIS A 150 -6.16 1.88 6.49
C HIS A 150 -7.48 2.46 5.99
N THR A 151 -7.98 3.45 6.73
CA THR A 151 -9.28 4.07 6.48
C THR A 151 -9.10 5.45 5.88
N SER A 152 -9.85 5.75 4.83
CA SER A 152 -9.85 7.06 4.17
C SER A 152 -10.50 8.17 4.99
N ASN A 153 -10.45 9.40 4.47
CA ASN A 153 -11.41 10.43 4.86
C ASN A 153 -12.86 9.99 4.59
N SER A 154 -13.83 10.69 5.19
CA SER A 154 -15.26 10.43 4.96
C SER A 154 -15.89 11.47 4.04
N LEU A 155 -16.78 11.03 3.18
CA LEU A 155 -17.64 11.89 2.36
C LEU A 155 -19.10 11.65 2.74
N SER A 156 -19.97 12.63 2.51
CA SER A 156 -21.40 12.45 2.75
C SER A 156 -22.26 13.14 1.70
N LYS A 157 -23.39 12.52 1.36
CA LYS A 157 -24.37 13.08 0.42
C LYS A 157 -25.80 12.85 0.91
N THR A 158 -26.62 13.89 0.87
CA THR A 158 -28.05 13.77 1.17
C THR A 158 -28.81 13.30 -0.06
N MET A 159 -29.64 12.27 0.13
CA MET A 159 -30.52 11.71 -0.88
C MET A 159 -31.98 11.98 -0.53
N GLN A 160 -32.78 12.21 -1.56
CA GLN A 160 -34.23 12.28 -1.46
C GLN A 160 -34.83 10.93 -1.85
N ARG A 161 -35.87 10.51 -1.14
CA ARG A 161 -36.63 9.32 -1.52
C ARG A 161 -37.19 9.49 -2.93
N PRO A 162 -36.91 8.57 -3.87
CA PRO A 162 -37.53 8.63 -5.18
C PRO A 162 -39.02 8.28 -5.06
N ALA A 163 -39.83 8.81 -5.97
CA ALA A 163 -41.26 8.51 -5.98
C ALA A 163 -41.48 6.99 -6.13
N GLY A 164 -42.28 6.39 -5.24
CA GLY A 164 -42.56 4.96 -5.26
C GLY A 164 -41.49 4.05 -4.67
N ALA A 165 -40.41 4.58 -4.08
CA ALA A 165 -39.52 3.75 -3.26
C ALA A 165 -40.27 3.17 -2.04
N PRO A 166 -39.97 1.90 -1.68
CA PRO A 166 -40.55 1.25 -0.52
C PRO A 166 -40.17 1.94 0.80
#